data_AF-A0A1R1A3R8-F1
#
_entry.id   AF-A0A1R1A3R8-F1
#
_cell.length_a   1.000
_cell.length_b   1.000
_cell.length_c   1.000
_cell.angle_alpha   90.00
_cell.angle_beta   90.00
_cell.angle_gamma   90.00
#
_symmetry.space_group_name_H-M   'P 1'
#
loop_
_entity.id
_entity.type
_entity.pdbx_description
1 polymer ?
#
loop_
_entity_poly.entity_id
_entity_poly.type
_entity_poly.pdbx_seq_one_letter_code
_entity_poly.pdbx_strand_id
1 'polypeptide(L)'
;MRPDHYKLMYEFVKWAGGHSHITGIALVGPCADDESEEDSNLSFLLVTDKKQKTVDAILYQFQYEAIEQATKEEYVLLTSLKIEYASGIEADFGVADTDWLHRPLEQGLGDLLVQGFKVIWEQEEMFDDILKAIARYAVELENGAL
;
A
#
# COMPACT_ATOMS: atom_id res chain seq x y z
N MET A 1 15.26 2.70 4.88
CA MET A 1 14.80 1.64 3.94
C MET A 1 16.00 0.92 3.34
N ARG A 2 15.99 -0.42 3.31
CA ARG A 2 17.10 -1.25 2.81
C ARG A 2 17.29 -1.15 1.29
N PRO A 3 18.50 -1.37 0.74
CA PRO A 3 18.78 -1.30 -0.70
C PRO A 3 17.92 -2.23 -1.58
N ASP A 4 17.57 -3.40 -1.06
CA ASP A 4 16.71 -4.39 -1.72
C ASP A 4 15.24 -3.95 -1.79
N HIS A 5 14.73 -3.26 -0.76
CA HIS A 5 13.39 -2.64 -0.79
C HIS A 5 13.28 -1.56 -1.88
N TYR A 6 14.33 -0.74 -2.09
CA TYR A 6 14.33 0.25 -3.17
C TYR A 6 14.21 -0.40 -4.55
N LYS A 7 14.87 -1.55 -4.76
CA LYS A 7 14.79 -2.28 -6.03
C LYS A 7 13.38 -2.82 -6.26
N LEU A 8 12.79 -3.49 -5.26
CA LEU A 8 11.41 -3.99 -5.34
C LEU A 8 10.43 -2.85 -5.61
N MET A 9 10.51 -1.75 -4.86
CA MET A 9 9.66 -0.57 -5.06
C MET A 9 9.78 -0.01 -6.47
N TYR A 10 11.00 0.20 -6.97
CA TYR A 10 11.22 0.74 -8.30
C TYR A 10 10.66 -0.17 -9.40
N GLU A 11 10.93 -1.48 -9.32
CA GLU A 11 10.44 -2.44 -10.30
C GLU A 11 8.91 -2.57 -10.26
N PHE A 12 8.33 -2.57 -9.05
CA PHE A 12 6.89 -2.65 -8.86
C PHE A 12 6.17 -1.42 -9.41
N VAL A 13 6.61 -0.21 -9.06
CA VAL A 13 6.01 1.05 -9.52
C VAL A 13 6.11 1.16 -11.04
N LYS A 14 7.27 0.79 -11.61
CA LYS A 14 7.46 0.76 -13.07
C LYS A 14 6.51 -0.23 -13.75
N TRP A 15 6.36 -1.42 -13.19
CA TRP A 15 5.43 -2.42 -13.71
C TRP A 15 3.98 -1.95 -13.61
N ALA A 16 3.58 -1.42 -12.45
CA ALA A 16 2.23 -0.92 -12.19
C ALA A 16 1.86 0.24 -13.11
N GLY A 17 2.80 1.14 -13.41
CA GLY A 17 2.60 2.23 -14.39
C GLY A 17 2.30 1.76 -15.82
N GLY A 18 2.53 0.49 -16.15
CA GLY A 18 2.11 -0.11 -17.42
C GLY A 18 0.63 -0.52 -17.47
N HIS A 19 -0.10 -0.40 -16.36
CA HIS A 19 -1.48 -0.86 -16.23
C HIS A 19 -2.44 0.32 -16.04
N SER A 20 -3.16 0.70 -17.10
CA SER A 20 -4.07 1.85 -17.10
C SER A 20 -5.27 1.77 -16.14
N HIS A 21 -5.48 0.64 -15.49
CA HIS A 21 -6.55 0.41 -14.52
C HIS A 21 -6.09 0.67 -13.08
N ILE A 22 -4.78 0.85 -12.86
CA ILE A 22 -4.21 1.31 -11.60
C ILE A 22 -4.16 2.84 -11.66
N THR A 23 -4.81 3.48 -10.71
CA THR A 23 -4.99 4.95 -10.68
C THR A 23 -4.21 5.61 -9.55
N GLY A 24 -3.69 4.84 -8.60
CA GLY A 24 -2.88 5.37 -7.50
C GLY A 24 -2.00 4.31 -6.86
N ILE A 25 -0.84 4.73 -6.38
CA ILE A 25 0.14 3.93 -5.64
C ILE A 25 0.68 4.77 -4.49
N ALA A 26 0.60 4.23 -3.27
CA ALA A 26 1.22 4.79 -2.08
C ALA A 26 1.99 3.71 -1.31
N LEU A 27 2.98 4.13 -0.52
CA LEU A 27 3.50 3.34 0.59
C LEU A 27 2.70 3.69 1.85
N VAL A 28 2.45 2.69 2.70
CA VAL A 28 1.69 2.85 3.95
C VAL A 28 2.38 2.20 5.13
N GLY A 29 2.08 2.68 6.34
CA GLY A 29 2.66 2.18 7.58
C GLY A 29 4.13 2.58 7.75
N PRO A 30 4.86 1.90 8.65
CA PRO A 30 6.22 2.28 9.02
C PRO A 30 7.17 2.46 7.82
N CYS A 31 7.08 1.62 6.79
CA CYS A 31 7.97 1.72 5.63
C CYS A 31 7.82 3.03 4.82
N ALA A 32 6.73 3.77 5.03
CA ALA A 32 6.46 5.06 4.40
C ALA A 32 6.99 6.25 5.21
N ASP A 33 7.41 6.03 6.46
CA ASP A 33 8.10 7.01 7.29
C ASP A 33 9.60 7.00 6.99
N ASP A 34 10.15 8.18 6.68
CA ASP A 34 11.56 8.35 6.34
C ASP A 34 12.48 8.13 7.56
N GLU A 35 11.93 8.15 8.79
CA GLU A 35 12.64 7.85 10.04
C GLU A 35 12.51 6.38 10.48
N SER A 36 11.75 5.55 9.75
CA SER A 36 11.52 4.15 10.11
C SER A 36 12.77 3.28 10.01
N GLU A 37 12.95 2.42 11.01
CA GLU A 37 14.02 1.43 11.03
C GLU A 37 13.93 0.44 9.86
N GLU A 38 15.10 -0.07 9.44
CA GLU A 38 15.30 -0.81 8.20
C GLU A 38 14.60 -2.19 8.12
N ASP A 39 13.96 -2.67 9.20
CA ASP A 39 13.37 -4.01 9.31
C ASP A 39 11.85 -4.09 9.04
N SER A 40 11.20 -2.99 8.65
CA SER A 40 9.77 -3.03 8.33
C SER A 40 9.46 -3.57 6.92
N ASN A 41 8.41 -4.39 6.81
CA ASN A 41 7.91 -4.93 5.54
C ASN A 41 7.51 -3.79 4.58
N LEU A 42 7.78 -3.96 3.29
CA LEU A 42 7.40 -2.98 2.28
C LEU A 42 5.90 -3.08 1.98
N SER A 43 5.13 -2.08 2.37
CA SER A 43 3.67 -2.09 2.28
C SER A 43 3.17 -1.09 1.25
N PHE A 44 2.56 -1.59 0.18
CA PHE A 44 1.93 -0.81 -0.87
C PHE A 44 0.42 -0.73 -0.68
N LEU A 45 -0.15 0.43 -1.01
CA LEU A 45 -1.56 0.60 -1.32
C LEU A 45 -1.70 0.94 -2.81
N LEU A 46 -2.41 0.12 -3.55
CA LEU A 46 -2.81 0.35 -4.93
C LEU A 46 -4.28 0.68 -5.00
N VAL A 47 -4.64 1.70 -5.77
CA VAL A 47 -6.03 2.01 -6.10
C VAL A 47 -6.29 1.66 -7.55
N THR A 48 -7.36 0.91 -7.80
CA THR A 48 -7.66 0.33 -9.12
C THR A 48 -9.16 0.18 -9.34
N ASP A 49 -9.61 0.27 -10.60
CA ASP A 49 -11.00 -0.02 -11.00
C ASP A 49 -11.21 -1.51 -11.38
N LYS A 50 -10.17 -2.34 -11.25
CA LYS A 50 -10.19 -3.78 -11.55
C LYS A 50 -9.44 -4.58 -10.47
N LYS A 51 -9.85 -4.47 -9.20
CA LYS A 51 -9.20 -5.11 -8.03
C LYS A 51 -8.74 -6.56 -8.27
N GLN A 52 -9.64 -7.47 -8.66
CA GLN A 52 -9.26 -8.88 -8.87
C GLN A 52 -8.21 -9.06 -9.98
N LYS A 53 -8.35 -8.32 -11.09
CA LYS A 53 -7.38 -8.35 -12.19
C LYS A 53 -6.01 -7.86 -11.73
N THR A 54 -5.97 -6.81 -10.91
CA THR A 54 -4.72 -6.28 -10.35
C THR A 54 -4.08 -7.28 -9.40
N VAL A 55 -4.84 -7.92 -8.51
CA VAL A 55 -4.35 -8.99 -7.63
C VAL A 55 -3.73 -10.14 -8.44
N ASP A 56 -4.44 -10.64 -9.45
CA ASP A 56 -3.95 -11.73 -10.30
C ASP A 56 -2.71 -11.29 -11.10
N ALA A 57 -2.66 -10.04 -11.55
CA ALA A 57 -1.50 -9.50 -12.24
C ALA A 57 -0.27 -9.41 -11.32
N ILE A 58 -0.43 -9.03 -10.05
CA ILE A 58 0.66 -9.03 -9.06
C ILE A 58 1.18 -10.47 -8.86
N LEU A 59 0.29 -11.44 -8.66
CA LEU A 59 0.67 -12.84 -8.41
C LEU A 59 1.35 -13.53 -9.59
N TYR A 60 0.90 -13.24 -10.82
CA TYR A 60 1.28 -14.06 -11.98
C TYR A 60 2.05 -13.31 -13.07
N GLN A 61 2.03 -11.97 -13.07
CA GLN A 61 2.63 -11.16 -14.14
C GLN A 61 3.75 -10.23 -13.64
N PHE A 62 3.75 -9.87 -12.35
CA PHE A 62 4.87 -9.13 -11.78
C PHE A 62 6.02 -10.08 -11.45
N GLN A 63 7.04 -10.08 -12.32
CA GLN A 63 8.20 -10.95 -12.22
C GLN A 63 9.36 -10.19 -11.54
N TYR A 64 9.38 -10.19 -10.20
CA TYR A 64 10.50 -9.66 -9.41
C TYR A 64 11.51 -10.77 -9.09
N GLU A 65 11.07 -11.72 -8.27
CA GLU A 65 11.83 -12.90 -7.83
C GLU A 65 10.87 -14.08 -7.63
N ALA A 66 11.39 -15.26 -7.31
CA ALA A 66 10.57 -16.40 -6.94
C ALA A 66 9.78 -16.08 -5.66
N ILE A 67 8.47 -16.32 -5.70
CA ILE A 67 7.58 -16.25 -4.54
C ILE A 67 7.72 -17.56 -3.77
N GLU A 68 8.17 -17.50 -2.52
CA GLU A 68 8.21 -18.64 -1.61
C GLU A 68 6.83 -18.86 -0.98
N GLN A 69 6.21 -17.77 -0.53
CA GLN A 69 4.88 -17.79 0.08
C GLN A 69 4.04 -16.60 -0.37
N ALA A 70 2.74 -16.83 -0.57
CA ALA A 70 1.76 -15.77 -0.76
C ALA A 70 0.52 -16.05 0.08
N THR A 71 0.03 -15.03 0.79
CA THR A 71 -1.20 -15.07 1.56
C THR A 71 -2.14 -13.99 1.05
N LYS A 72 -3.40 -14.36 0.77
CA LYS A 72 -4.41 -13.43 0.27
C LYS A 72 -5.58 -13.36 1.25
N GLU A 73 -5.94 -12.14 1.65
CA GLU A 73 -7.12 -11.84 2.46
C GLU A 73 -8.04 -10.88 1.70
N GLU A 74 -9.30 -11.29 1.54
CA GLU A 74 -10.29 -10.52 0.76
C GLU A 74 -11.25 -9.77 1.68
N TYR A 75 -11.34 -8.46 1.45
CA TYR A 75 -12.31 -7.56 2.04
C TYR A 75 -13.17 -6.94 0.94
N VAL A 76 -14.28 -6.31 1.33
CA VAL A 76 -15.26 -5.74 0.39
C VAL A 76 -14.60 -4.75 -0.58
N LEU A 77 -13.80 -3.81 -0.06
CA LEU A 77 -13.16 -2.74 -0.86
C LEU A 77 -11.64 -2.89 -1.00
N LEU A 78 -11.05 -3.92 -0.41
CA LEU A 78 -9.60 -4.12 -0.36
C LEU A 78 -9.27 -5.61 -0.45
N THR A 79 -8.22 -5.97 -1.17
CA THR A 79 -7.58 -7.28 -1.05
C THR A 79 -6.18 -7.06 -0.51
N SER A 80 -5.86 -7.68 0.62
CA SER A 80 -4.50 -7.72 1.15
C SER A 80 -3.80 -8.94 0.56
N LEU A 81 -2.64 -8.72 -0.05
CA LEU A 81 -1.80 -9.77 -0.61
C LEU A 81 -0.40 -9.65 -0.02
N LYS A 82 -0.05 -10.57 0.88
CA LYS A 82 1.27 -10.65 1.49
C LYS A 82 2.13 -11.62 0.70
N ILE A 83 3.33 -11.21 0.30
CA ILE A 83 4.28 -12.01 -0.48
C ILE A 83 5.62 -12.06 0.24
N GLU A 84 6.13 -13.28 0.42
CA GLU A 84 7.52 -13.55 0.82
C GLU A 84 8.28 -14.05 -0.42
N TYR A 85 9.36 -13.36 -0.76
CA TYR A 85 10.25 -13.74 -1.87
C TYR A 85 11.38 -14.64 -1.38
N ALA A 86 12.00 -15.41 -2.29
CA ALA A 86 13.11 -16.32 -1.98
C ALA A 86 14.34 -15.68 -1.32
N SER A 87 14.50 -14.36 -1.47
CA SER A 87 15.52 -13.57 -0.78
C SER A 87 15.21 -13.28 0.70
N GLY A 88 14.00 -13.61 1.17
CA GLY A 88 13.47 -13.25 2.49
C GLY A 88 12.87 -11.84 2.55
N ILE A 89 12.68 -11.18 1.41
CA ILE A 89 11.97 -9.89 1.35
C ILE A 89 10.48 -10.14 1.51
N GLU A 90 9.85 -9.42 2.43
CA GLU A 90 8.41 -9.42 2.64
C GLU A 90 7.79 -8.14 2.10
N ALA A 91 6.72 -8.30 1.32
CA ALA A 91 5.94 -7.18 0.81
C ALA A 91 4.43 -7.41 0.94
N ASP A 92 3.74 -6.40 1.44
CA ASP A 92 2.29 -6.38 1.57
C ASP A 92 1.69 -5.49 0.48
N PHE A 93 0.78 -6.03 -0.33
CA PHE A 93 0.08 -5.33 -1.39
C PHE A 93 -1.40 -5.21 -1.04
N GLY A 94 -1.81 -4.02 -0.57
CA GLY A 94 -3.20 -3.65 -0.45
C GLY A 94 -3.75 -3.20 -1.80
N VAL A 95 -4.64 -3.98 -2.42
CA VAL A 95 -5.30 -3.65 -3.69
C VAL A 95 -6.71 -3.18 -3.41
N ALA A 96 -6.95 -1.89 -3.55
CA ALA A 96 -8.18 -1.21 -3.16
C ALA A 96 -9.01 -0.78 -4.38
N ASP A 97 -10.34 -0.90 -4.25
CA ASP A 97 -11.27 -0.20 -5.14
C ASP A 97 -11.25 1.31 -4.81
N THR A 98 -11.57 2.18 -5.77
CA THR A 98 -11.56 3.66 -5.56
C THR A 98 -12.40 4.10 -4.37
N ASP A 99 -13.54 3.45 -4.13
CA ASP A 99 -14.43 3.74 -3.00
C ASP A 99 -13.75 3.54 -1.62
N TRP A 100 -12.65 2.77 -1.56
CA TRP A 100 -11.89 2.58 -0.34
C TRP A 100 -11.33 3.90 0.20
N LEU A 101 -10.95 4.85 -0.66
CA LEU A 101 -10.41 6.14 -0.23
C LEU A 101 -11.42 7.01 0.53
N HIS A 102 -12.72 6.75 0.34
CA HIS A 102 -13.79 7.50 0.96
C HIS A 102 -14.32 6.86 2.24
N ARG A 103 -13.75 5.72 2.66
CA ARG A 103 -14.17 5.04 3.88
C ARG A 103 -13.76 5.85 5.12
N PRO A 104 -14.54 5.80 6.21
CA PRO A 104 -14.10 6.33 7.49
C PRO A 104 -12.82 5.62 7.97
N LEU A 105 -11.88 6.39 8.53
CA LEU A 105 -10.71 5.85 9.23
C LEU A 105 -11.16 5.32 10.59
N GLU A 106 -11.47 4.04 10.65
CA GLU A 106 -11.63 3.32 11.91
C GLU A 106 -10.27 3.15 12.61
N GLN A 107 -10.28 2.97 13.94
CA GLN A 107 -9.08 3.07 14.78
C GLN A 107 -7.87 2.30 14.23
N GLY A 108 -8.02 1.01 13.92
CA GLY A 108 -6.91 0.20 13.41
C GLY A 108 -6.34 0.65 12.06
N LEU A 109 -7.18 1.16 11.16
CA LEU A 109 -6.72 1.73 9.89
C LEU A 109 -6.07 3.10 10.12
N GLY A 110 -6.68 3.96 10.93
CA GLY A 110 -6.14 5.27 11.28
C GLY A 110 -4.75 5.16 11.90
N ASP A 111 -4.60 4.29 12.90
CA ASP A 111 -3.33 4.03 13.59
C ASP A 111 -2.23 3.54 12.65
N LEU A 112 -2.57 2.74 11.63
CA LEU A 112 -1.62 2.30 10.60
C LEU A 112 -1.22 3.46 9.68
N LEU A 113 -2.18 4.24 9.18
CA LEU A 113 -1.89 5.28 8.19
C LEU A 113 -1.18 6.50 8.78
N VAL A 114 -1.36 6.80 10.08
CA VAL A 114 -0.59 7.86 10.75
C VAL A 114 0.88 7.48 10.98
N GLN A 115 1.21 6.19 11.03
CA GLN A 115 2.61 5.75 11.06
C GLN A 115 3.34 6.04 9.75
N GLY A 116 2.60 6.29 8.65
CA GLY A 116 3.20 6.68 7.39
C GLY A 116 2.23 6.50 6.23
N PHE A 117 2.16 7.53 5.37
CA PHE A 117 1.43 7.48 4.10
C PHE A 117 2.17 8.34 3.07
N LYS A 118 2.79 7.69 2.08
CA LYS A 118 3.62 8.35 1.08
C LYS A 118 3.11 8.04 -0.31
N VAL A 119 2.51 9.04 -0.95
CA VAL A 119 2.07 8.93 -2.35
C VAL A 119 3.29 8.78 -3.25
N ILE A 120 3.32 7.71 -4.04
CA ILE A 120 4.36 7.46 -5.04
C ILE A 120 3.91 7.95 -6.42
N TRP A 121 2.66 7.66 -6.76
CA TRP A 121 2.05 8.10 -8.01
C TRP A 121 0.52 8.12 -7.87
N GLU A 122 -0.13 9.06 -8.54
CA GLU A 122 -1.59 9.14 -8.57
C GLU A 122 -2.11 9.83 -9.83
N GLN A 123 -3.36 9.53 -10.16
CA GLN A 123 -4.15 10.27 -11.12
C GLN A 123 -5.04 11.28 -10.39
N GLU A 124 -5.07 12.52 -10.88
CA GLU A 124 -6.03 13.57 -10.47
C GLU A 124 -6.07 13.84 -8.95
N GLU A 125 -4.93 13.79 -8.25
CA GLU A 125 -4.81 14.10 -6.82
C GLU A 125 -5.75 13.25 -5.94
N MET A 126 -6.03 12.00 -6.33
CA MET A 126 -7.05 11.19 -5.67
C MET A 126 -6.80 10.89 -4.19
N PHE A 127 -5.55 10.96 -3.72
CA PHE A 127 -5.23 10.71 -2.31
C PHE A 127 -5.46 11.92 -1.39
N ASP A 128 -5.84 13.09 -1.93
CA ASP A 128 -6.00 14.33 -1.16
C ASP A 128 -6.95 14.19 0.04
N ASP A 129 -8.08 13.53 -0.18
CA ASP A 129 -9.12 13.39 0.84
C ASP A 129 -8.67 12.46 1.97
N ILE A 130 -8.01 11.34 1.64
CA ILE A 130 -7.50 10.43 2.67
C ILE A 130 -6.32 11.05 3.42
N LEU A 131 -5.47 11.84 2.76
CA LEU A 131 -4.39 12.59 3.42
C LEU A 131 -4.96 13.59 4.44
N LYS A 132 -6.02 14.32 4.09
CA LYS A 132 -6.72 15.23 5.03
C LYS A 132 -7.35 14.45 6.19
N ALA A 133 -7.92 13.27 5.92
CA ALA A 133 -8.49 12.43 6.96
C ALA A 133 -7.42 11.89 7.93
N ILE A 134 -6.27 11.45 7.42
CA ILE A 134 -5.12 11.00 8.23
C ILE A 134 -4.62 12.13 9.11
N ALA A 135 -4.43 13.34 8.56
CA ALA A 135 -3.99 14.50 9.33
C ALA A 135 -4.97 14.86 10.46
N ARG A 136 -6.28 14.77 10.21
CA ARG A 136 -7.30 14.98 11.26
C ARG A 136 -7.23 13.89 12.33
N TYR A 137 -7.12 12.62 11.93
CA TYR A 137 -7.02 11.50 12.85
C TYR A 137 -5.80 11.62 13.78
N ALA A 138 -4.65 12.02 13.24
CA ALA A 138 -3.44 12.26 14.04
C ALA A 138 -3.66 13.30 15.14
N VAL A 139 -4.33 14.42 14.82
CA VAL A 139 -4.68 15.45 15.80
C VAL A 139 -5.66 14.92 16.86
N GLU A 140 -6.64 14.11 16.47
CA GLU A 140 -7.60 13.51 17.41
C GLU A 140 -6.92 12.51 18.36
N LEU A 141 -5.95 11.73 17.85
CA LEU A 141 -5.14 10.79 18.62
C LEU A 141 -4.28 11.52 19.67
N GLU A 142 -3.58 12.59 19.27
CA GLU A 142 -2.75 13.41 20.18
C GLU A 142 -3.57 14.06 21.30
N ASN A 143 -4.82 14.45 21.00
CA ASN A 143 -5.72 15.07 21.96
C ASN A 143 -6.47 14.06 22.85
N GLY A 144 -6.28 12.75 22.64
CA GLY A 144 -6.98 11.69 23.38
C GLY A 144 -8.48 11.63 23.12
N ALA A 145 -8.92 11.97 21.89
CA ALA A 145 -10.32 12.07 21.50
C ALA A 145 -10.88 10.84 20.74
N LEU A 146 -10.09 9.77 20.62
CA LEU A 146 -10.40 8.51 19.92
C LEU A 146 -10.70 7.35 20.87
#